data_AF-A0A958D7W2-F1
#
_entry.id   AF-A0A958D7W2-F1
#
_cell.length_a   1.000
_cell.length_b   1.000
_cell.length_c   1.000
_cell.angle_alpha   90.00
_cell.angle_beta   90.00
_cell.angle_gamma   90.00
#
_symmetry.space_group_name_H-M   'P 1'
#
loop_
_entity.id
_entity.type
_entity.pdbx_description
1 polymer ?
#
loop_
_entity_poly.entity_id
_entity_poly.type
_entity_poly.pdbx_seq_one_letter_code
_entity_poly.pdbx_strand_id
1 'polypeptide(L)'
;VPLPDLAKFVRDIRPPVVIAVAMTEKPARELHNLGKWLPEAVKTGRPVVAYGGRAFNTKPELKEKMVGTFLGETLLEGADAIERMLRETTALTV
;
A
#
# COMPACT_ATOMS: atom_id res chain seq x y z
N VAL A 1 -5.12 -4.84 -11.23
CA VAL A 1 -3.86 -4.63 -11.96
C VAL A 1 -2.91 -5.75 -11.56
N PRO A 2 -2.26 -6.46 -12.50
CA PRO A 2 -1.23 -7.43 -12.16
C PRO A 2 -0.04 -6.79 -11.45
N LEU A 3 0.54 -7.47 -10.46
CA LEU A 3 1.67 -6.95 -9.69
C LEU A 3 2.94 -6.66 -10.52
N PRO A 4 3.31 -7.44 -11.56
CA PRO A 4 4.44 -7.10 -12.42
C PRO A 4 4.28 -5.75 -13.12
N ASP A 5 3.07 -5.47 -13.60
CA ASP A 5 2.75 -4.23 -14.30
C ASP A 5 2.77 -3.04 -13.34
N LEU A 6 2.22 -3.22 -12.13
CA LEU A 6 2.31 -2.24 -11.06
C LEU A 6 3.78 -1.92 -10.72
N ALA A 7 4.63 -2.94 -10.55
CA ALA A 7 6.04 -2.75 -10.24
C ALA A 7 6.81 -2.04 -11.35
N LYS A 8 6.47 -2.32 -12.62
CA LYS A 8 7.01 -1.54 -13.74
C LYS A 8 6.58 -0.08 -13.66
N PHE A 9 5.28 0.17 -13.49
CA PHE A 9 4.72 1.52 -13.40
C PHE A 9 5.31 2.34 -12.24
N VAL A 10 5.47 1.73 -11.07
CA VAL A 10 6.08 2.36 -9.89
C VAL A 10 7.53 2.74 -10.14
N ARG A 11 8.32 1.88 -10.81
CA ARG A 11 9.71 2.20 -11.17
C ARG A 11 9.81 3.33 -12.20
N ASP A 12 8.88 3.39 -13.14
CA ASP A 12 8.86 4.41 -14.18
C ASP A 12 8.48 5.80 -13.61
N ILE A 13 7.42 5.84 -12.79
CA ILE A 13 6.88 7.10 -12.24
C ILE A 13 7.59 7.56 -10.97
N ARG A 14 8.20 6.64 -10.21
CA ARG A 14 8.82 6.89 -8.90
C ARG A 14 7.90 7.67 -7.95
N PRO A 15 6.67 7.17 -7.68
CA PRO A 15 5.75 7.88 -6.82
C PRO A 15 6.27 7.91 -5.37
N PRO A 16 5.90 8.91 -4.55
CA PRO A 16 6.23 8.93 -3.13
C PRO A 16 5.49 7.85 -2.33
N VAL A 17 4.27 7.49 -2.77
CA VAL A 17 3.36 6.56 -2.10
C VAL A 17 2.67 5.65 -3.13
N VAL A 18 2.50 4.37 -2.78
CA VAL A 18 1.71 3.38 -3.50
C VAL A 18 0.60 2.88 -2.60
N ILE A 19 -0.65 3.03 -3.05
CA ILE A 19 -1.84 2.61 -2.30
C ILE A 19 -2.54 1.49 -3.05
N ALA A 20 -2.69 0.33 -2.40
CA ALA A 20 -3.37 -0.83 -2.96
C ALA A 20 -4.70 -1.10 -2.26
N VAL A 21 -5.78 -1.29 -3.04
CA VAL A 21 -7.12 -1.50 -2.49
C VAL A 21 -7.66 -2.86 -2.92
N ALA A 22 -8.19 -3.64 -1.97
CA ALA A 22 -8.81 -4.93 -2.23
C ALA A 22 -10.25 -5.01 -1.66
N MET A 23 -11.21 -5.27 -2.54
CA MET A 23 -12.63 -5.43 -2.18
C MET A 23 -13.01 -6.87 -1.84
N THR A 24 -12.24 -7.84 -2.34
CA THR A 24 -12.46 -9.27 -2.10
C THR A 24 -11.17 -9.93 -1.62
N GLU A 25 -11.30 -11.13 -1.06
CA GLU A 25 -10.16 -11.85 -0.48
C GLU A 25 -9.10 -12.22 -1.50
N LYS A 26 -9.49 -12.63 -2.72
CA LYS A 26 -8.54 -13.02 -3.78
C LYS A 26 -7.49 -11.93 -4.06
N PRO A 27 -7.86 -10.68 -4.43
CA PRO A 27 -6.88 -9.61 -4.62
C PRO A 27 -6.15 -9.25 -3.32
N ALA A 28 -6.78 -9.34 -2.15
CA ALA A 28 -6.09 -9.10 -0.88
C ALA A 28 -4.95 -10.10 -0.63
N ARG A 29 -5.16 -11.38 -0.96
CA ARG A 29 -4.13 -12.43 -0.89
C ARG A 29 -3.04 -12.23 -1.93
N GLU A 30 -3.39 -11.81 -3.15
CA GLU A 30 -2.37 -11.46 -4.15
C GLU A 30 -1.46 -10.33 -3.66
N LEU A 31 -2.02 -9.33 -2.98
CA LEU A 31 -1.25 -8.22 -2.41
C LEU A 31 -0.24 -8.65 -1.34
N HIS A 32 -0.33 -9.85 -0.75
CA HIS A 32 0.75 -10.40 0.10
C HIS A 32 2.07 -10.56 -0.66
N ASN A 33 2.03 -10.68 -1.99
CA ASN A 33 3.22 -10.75 -2.82
C ASN A 33 3.79 -9.36 -3.17
N LEU A 34 3.16 -8.26 -2.77
CA LEU A 34 3.56 -6.90 -3.17
C LEU A 34 5.02 -6.59 -2.82
N GLY A 35 5.49 -7.02 -1.64
CA GLY A 35 6.90 -6.83 -1.23
C GLY A 35 7.92 -7.56 -2.11
N LYS A 36 7.52 -8.64 -2.80
CA LYS A 36 8.39 -9.34 -3.78
C LYS A 36 8.52 -8.53 -5.09
N TRP A 37 7.46 -7.81 -5.44
CA TRP A 37 7.38 -7.01 -6.67
C TRP A 37 7.92 -5.59 -6.50
N LEU A 38 7.90 -5.08 -5.26
CA LEU A 38 8.47 -3.78 -4.86
C LEU A 38 9.54 -3.99 -3.78
N PRO A 39 10.66 -4.68 -4.09
CA PRO A 39 11.70 -4.95 -3.11
C PRO A 39 12.34 -3.67 -2.54
N GLU A 40 12.37 -2.58 -3.30
CA GLU A 40 12.81 -1.26 -2.85
C GLU A 40 11.95 -0.74 -1.68
N ALA A 41 10.63 -0.89 -1.74
CA ALA A 41 9.74 -0.46 -0.66
C ALA A 41 10.04 -1.20 0.66
N VAL A 42 10.45 -2.47 0.57
CA VAL A 42 10.85 -3.27 1.74
C VAL A 42 12.24 -2.88 2.24
N LYS A 43 13.19 -2.63 1.33
CA LYS A 43 14.60 -2.36 1.68
C LYS A 43 14.85 -0.93 2.16
N THR A 44 14.22 0.04 1.54
CA THR A 44 14.48 1.47 1.75
C THR A 44 13.30 2.19 2.41
N GLY A 45 12.14 1.53 2.53
CA GLY A 45 10.90 2.18 2.93
C GLY A 45 10.30 3.08 1.84
N ARG A 46 10.85 3.07 0.61
CA ARG A 46 10.42 3.93 -0.50
C ARG A 46 10.15 3.11 -1.78
N PRO A 47 9.00 3.32 -2.47
CA PRO A 47 7.90 4.21 -2.07
C PRO A 47 7.20 3.72 -0.80
N VAL A 48 6.51 4.61 -0.08
CA VAL A 48 5.71 4.18 1.06
C VAL A 48 4.55 3.34 0.53
N VAL A 49 4.35 2.16 1.09
CA VAL A 49 3.25 1.27 0.71
C VAL A 49 2.14 1.40 1.74
N ALA A 50 0.91 1.58 1.26
CA ALA A 50 -0.29 1.56 2.06
C ALA A 50 -1.36 0.68 1.41
N TYR A 51 -2.30 0.21 2.21
CA TYR A 51 -3.37 -0.63 1.71
C TYR A 51 -4.69 -0.44 2.46
N GLY A 52 -5.79 -0.80 1.79
CA GLY A 52 -7.12 -0.75 2.37
C GLY A 52 -8.15 -1.53 1.56
N GLY A 53 -9.42 -1.33 1.89
CA GLY A 53 -10.55 -1.95 1.22
C GLY A 53 -11.25 -3.02 2.05
N ARG A 54 -12.48 -3.35 1.65
CA ARG A 54 -13.44 -4.14 2.43
C ARG A 54 -12.92 -5.52 2.85
N ALA A 55 -12.07 -6.14 2.04
CA ALA A 55 -11.51 -7.46 2.35
C ALA A 55 -10.75 -7.45 3.68
N PHE A 56 -9.97 -6.39 3.95
CA PHE A 56 -9.19 -6.27 5.17
C PHE A 56 -10.04 -5.95 6.40
N ASN A 57 -11.19 -5.29 6.24
CA ASN A 57 -12.13 -5.05 7.34
C ASN A 57 -12.83 -6.35 7.73
N THR A 58 -13.31 -7.09 6.73
CA THR A 58 -14.12 -8.30 6.95
C THR A 58 -13.29 -9.52 7.35
N LYS A 59 -11.99 -9.52 7.03
CA LYS A 59 -11.04 -10.58 7.35
C LYS A 59 -9.73 -9.99 7.88
N PRO A 60 -9.70 -9.59 9.17
CA PRO A 60 -8.51 -8.98 9.78
C PRO A 60 -7.25 -9.84 9.66
N GLU A 61 -7.37 -11.16 9.57
CA GLU A 61 -6.25 -12.09 9.35
C GLU A 61 -5.50 -11.82 8.03
N LEU A 62 -6.13 -11.17 7.05
CA LEU A 62 -5.48 -10.75 5.82
C LEU A 62 -4.44 -9.63 6.05
N LYS A 63 -4.48 -8.93 7.20
CA LYS A 63 -3.55 -7.86 7.54
C LYS A 63 -2.18 -8.39 8.01
N GLU A 64 -2.12 -9.58 8.61
CA GLU A 64 -0.92 -10.09 9.30
C GLU A 64 0.33 -10.24 8.41
N LYS A 65 0.12 -10.45 7.11
CA LYS A 65 1.19 -10.69 6.12
C LYS A 65 1.35 -9.57 5.10
N MET A 66 0.65 -8.46 5.30
CA MET A 66 0.73 -7.33 4.39
C MET A 66 1.97 -6.48 4.66
N VAL A 67 2.64 -6.10 3.57
CA VAL A 67 3.65 -5.04 3.61
C VAL A 67 2.94 -3.70 3.50
N GLY A 68 3.35 -2.74 4.35
CA GLY A 68 2.85 -1.38 4.33
C GLY A 68 1.85 -1.08 5.44
N THR A 69 1.20 0.08 5.33
CA THR A 69 0.31 0.61 6.36
C THR A 69 -1.15 0.40 6.00
N PHE A 70 -1.94 -0.18 6.90
CA PHE A 70 -3.39 -0.24 6.76
C PHE A 70 -4.00 1.15 6.94
N LEU A 71 -4.83 1.57 5.98
CA LEU A 71 -5.39 2.92 5.92
C LEU A 71 -6.61 3.14 6.82
N GLY A 72 -7.16 2.09 7.42
CA GLY A 72 -8.37 2.17 8.22
C GLY A 72 -9.56 1.48 7.56
N GLU A 73 -10.66 1.42 8.31
CA GLU A 73 -11.86 0.70 7.94
C GLU A 73 -12.83 1.56 7.13
N THR A 74 -12.69 2.88 7.20
CA THR A 74 -13.56 3.82 6.50
C THR A 74 -12.81 4.68 5.48
N LEU A 75 -13.55 5.28 4.55
CA LEU A 75 -12.98 6.21 3.57
C LEU A 75 -12.36 7.44 4.26
N LEU A 76 -13.00 7.93 5.33
CA LEU A 76 -12.53 9.12 6.05
C LEU A 76 -11.21 8.84 6.76
N GLU A 77 -11.12 7.72 7.49
CA GLU A 77 -9.86 7.28 8.11
C GLU A 77 -8.75 7.11 7.06
N GLY A 78 -9.11 6.56 5.89
CA GLY A 78 -8.18 6.41 4.79
C GLY A 78 -7.66 7.74 4.27
N ALA A 79 -8.53 8.74 4.09
CA ALA A 79 -8.14 10.07 3.66
C ALA A 79 -7.19 10.74 4.67
N ASP A 80 -7.53 10.69 5.97
CA ASP A 80 -6.72 11.26 7.03
C ASP A 80 -5.34 10.59 7.13
N ALA A 81 -5.30 9.26 6.99
CA ALA A 81 -4.05 8.49 7.00
C ALA A 81 -3.16 8.83 5.81
N ILE A 82 -3.73 9.03 4.61
CA ILE A 82 -2.99 9.44 3.41
C ILE A 82 -2.44 10.85 3.57
N GLU A 83 -3.24 11.79 4.06
CA GLU A 83 -2.80 13.17 4.28
C GLU A 83 -1.61 13.23 5.23
N ARG A 84 -1.68 12.51 6.37
CA ARG A 84 -0.56 12.39 7.31
C ARG A 84 0.69 11.81 6.64
N MET A 85 0.54 10.71 5.89
CA MET A 85 1.65 10.03 5.23
C MET A 85 2.34 10.88 4.16
N LEU A 86 1.57 11.68 3.41
CA LEU A 86 2.11 12.60 2.42
C LEU A 86 2.87 13.77 3.08
N ARG A 87 2.36 14.30 4.20
CA ARG A 87 3.06 15.33 4.98
C ARG A 87 4.41 14.82 5.49
N GLU A 88 4.43 13.63 6.08
CA GLU A 88 5.66 12.99 6.57
C GLU A 88 6.65 12.70 5.43
N THR A 89 6.14 12.22 4.29
CA THR A 89 7.00 11.92 3.13
C THR A 89 7.63 13.17 2.53
N THR A 90 6.87 14.27 2.45
CA THR A 90 7.34 15.53 1.87
C THR A 90 8.27 16.27 2.83
N ALA A 91 8.00 16.25 4.13
CA ALA A 91 8.86 16.85 5.16
C ALA A 91 10.26 16.20 5.23
N LEU A 92 10.40 14.94 4.82
CA LEU A 92 11.69 14.24 4.74
C LEU A 92 12.53 14.59 3.50
N THR A 93 12.03 15.46 2.61
CA THR A 93 12.69 15.83 1.34
C THR A 93 13.23 17.27 1.34
N VAL A 94 13.04 18.02 2.44
CA VAL A 94 13.48 19.42 2.61
C VAL A 94 14.66 19.49 3.55
#